data_AF-A0A967H151-F1
#
_entry.id   AF-A0A967H151-F1
#
_cell.length_a   1.000
_cell.length_b   1.000
_cell.length_c   1.000
_cell.angle_alpha   90.00
_cell.angle_beta   90.00
_cell.angle_gamma   90.00
#
_symmetry.space_group_name_H-M   'P 1'
#
loop_
_entity.id
_entity.type
_entity.pdbx_description
1 polymer ?
#
loop_
_entity_poly.entity_id
_entity_poly.type
_entity_poly.pdbx_seq_one_letter_code
_entity_poly.pdbx_strand_id
1 'polypeptide(L)' 'DGTFREVWPEESGIVVPGDARGAEAIDLNGDGRQDLAVAVNSGVLQVFIRVGR' A
#
# COMPACT_ATOMS: atom_id res chain seq x y z
N ASP A 1 13.60 11.83 -6.05
CA ASP A 1 14.96 11.85 -5.47
C ASP A 1 15.21 10.71 -4.47
N GLY A 2 14.19 9.89 -4.16
CA GLY A 2 14.35 8.74 -3.27
C GLY A 2 14.29 9.11 -1.79
N THR A 3 13.91 10.35 -1.45
CA THR A 3 13.73 10.74 -0.05
C THR A 3 12.40 10.20 0.47
N PHE A 4 12.45 9.07 1.16
CA PHE A 4 11.31 8.54 1.91
C PHE A 4 11.45 8.89 3.39
N ARG A 5 10.33 9.22 4.02
CA ARG A 5 10.21 9.40 5.46
C ARG A 5 9.27 8.33 5.98
N GLU A 6 9.65 7.66 7.06
CA GLU A 6 8.72 6.78 7.78
C GLU A 6 7.55 7.57 8.35
N VAL A 7 6.36 6.97 8.31
CA VAL A 7 5.10 7.56 8.76
C VAL A 7 4.40 6.51 9.61
N TRP A 8 3.94 6.90 10.79
CA TRP A 8 3.26 5.97 11.68
C TRP A 8 1.91 5.50 11.10
N PRO A 9 1.40 4.31 11.46
CA PRO A 9 0.13 3.82 10.94
C PRO A 9 -1.04 4.79 11.20
N GLU A 10 -1.05 5.48 12.35
CA GLU A 10 -2.09 6.45 12.68
C GLU A 10 -2.09 7.66 11.73
N GLU A 11 -0.92 8.01 11.21
CA GLU A 11 -0.75 9.13 10.27
C GLU A 11 -0.98 8.71 8.81
N SER A 12 -0.53 7.50 8.44
CA SER A 12 -0.65 7.00 7.07
C SER A 12 -2.02 6.42 6.75
N GLY A 13 -2.75 5.93 7.76
CA GLY A 13 -3.99 5.19 7.60
C GLY A 13 -3.81 3.77 7.03
N ILE A 14 -2.57 3.30 6.89
CA ILE A 14 -2.25 1.99 6.33
C ILE A 14 -1.96 1.02 7.47
N VAL A 15 -2.83 0.02 7.60
CA VAL A 15 -2.65 -1.10 8.54
C VAL A 15 -2.81 -2.39 7.76
N VAL A 16 -1.78 -3.23 7.78
CA VAL A 16 -1.81 -4.57 7.18
C VAL A 16 -1.69 -5.60 8.29
N PRO A 17 -2.81 -6.16 8.78
CA PRO A 17 -2.77 -7.20 9.79
C PRO A 17 -2.21 -8.51 9.19
N GLY A 18 -1.45 -9.27 10.00
CA GLY A 18 -0.87 -10.56 9.60
C GLY A 18 0.59 -10.46 9.15
N ASP A 19 1.09 -11.56 8.56
CA ASP A 19 2.48 -11.70 8.14
C ASP A 19 2.67 -11.19 6.69
N ALA A 20 2.87 -9.88 6.55
CA ALA A 20 3.14 -9.24 5.26
C ALA A 20 4.49 -9.70 4.69
N ARG A 21 4.50 -10.13 3.43
CA ARG A 21 5.67 -10.73 2.76
C ARG A 21 6.16 -9.99 1.52
N GLY A 22 5.36 -9.06 0.98
CA GLY A 22 5.75 -8.25 -0.15
C GLY A 22 4.82 -7.07 -0.32
N ALA A 23 5.33 -5.97 -0.89
CA ALA A 23 4.56 -4.78 -1.21
C ALA A 23 5.01 -4.23 -2.57
N GLU A 24 4.05 -3.72 -3.34
CA GLU A 24 4.31 -3.10 -4.63
C GLU A 24 3.48 -1.82 -4.79
N ALA A 25 4.11 -0.79 -5.36
CA ALA A 25 3.44 0.42 -5.82
C ALA A 25 3.11 0.31 -7.32
N ILE A 26 1.84 0.14 -7.64
CA ILE A 26 1.35 -0.16 -9.01
C ILE A 26 0.04 0.59 -9.27
N ASP A 27 -0.16 1.10 -10.48
CA ASP A 27 -1.43 1.72 -10.90
C ASP A 27 -2.46 0.62 -11.20
N LEU A 28 -3.28 0.27 -10.21
CA LEU A 28 -4.24 -0.84 -10.30
C LEU A 28 -5.56 -0.39 -10.91
N ASN A 29 -5.94 0.87 -10.70
CA ASN A 29 -7.22 1.41 -11.16
C ASN A 29 -7.13 2.12 -12.52
N GLY A 30 -5.92 2.32 -13.07
CA GLY A 30 -5.68 2.94 -14.37
C GLY A 30 -5.77 4.47 -14.36
N ASP A 31 -5.65 5.11 -13.19
CA ASP A 31 -5.76 6.56 -13.05
C ASP A 31 -4.43 7.32 -13.24
N GLY A 32 -3.36 6.60 -13.55
CA GLY A 32 -2.02 7.14 -13.75
C GLY A 32 -1.27 7.43 -12.45
N ARG A 33 -1.82 7.03 -11.29
CA ARG A 33 -1.19 7.19 -9.97
C ARG A 33 -1.00 5.83 -9.33
N GLN A 34 0.08 5.72 -8.55
CA GLN A 34 0.38 4.47 -7.88
C GLN A 34 -0.58 4.22 -6.72
N ASP A 35 -1.13 3.02 -6.70
CA ASP A 35 -1.78 2.38 -5.56
C ASP A 35 -0.77 1.51 -4.79
N LEU A 36 -1.20 0.90 -3.68
CA LEU A 36 -0.37 -0.02 -2.90
C LEU A 36 -1.03 -1.39 -2.80
N ALA A 37 -0.32 -2.44 -3.22
CA ALA A 37 -0.68 -3.84 -3.03
C ALA A 37 0.26 -4.51 -2.03
N VAL A 38 -0.28 -5.25 -1.05
CA VAL A 38 0.50 -5.97 -0.03
C VAL A 38 0.10 -7.43 0.03
N ALA A 39 1.06 -8.31 -0.24
CA ALA A 39 0.89 -9.75 -0.13
C ALA A 39 1.06 -10.20 1.32
N VAL A 40 0.09 -10.95 1.83
CA VAL A 40 0.06 -11.48 3.20
C VAL A 40 0.14 -13.00 3.14
N ASN A 41 1.03 -13.60 3.92
CA ASN A 41 1.19 -15.05 4.00
C ASN A 41 -0.14 -15.71 4.38
N SER A 42 -0.59 -16.66 3.56
CA SER A 42 -1.85 -17.39 3.75
C SER A 42 -3.08 -16.49 3.90
N GLY A 43 -2.99 -15.25 3.39
CA GLY A 43 -4.02 -14.23 3.48
C GLY A 43 -4.48 -13.73 2.12
N VAL A 44 -5.50 -12.87 2.13
CA VAL A 44 -5.98 -12.17 0.92
C VAL A 44 -5.08 -10.97 0.65
N LEU A 45 -4.73 -10.75 -0.61
CA LEU A 45 -4.04 -9.54 -1.07
C LEU A 45 -4.76 -8.29 -0.53
N GLN A 46 -4.04 -7.46 0.22
CA GLN A 46 -4.58 -6.19 0.69
C GLN A 46 -4.24 -5.11 -0.33
N VAL A 47 -5.24 -4.34 -0.75
CA VAL A 47 -5.08 -3.28 -1.76
C VAL A 47 -5.57 -1.96 -1.18
N PHE A 48 -4.74 -0.94 -1.30
CA PHE A 48 -5.06 0.44 -0.92
C PHE A 48 -5.08 1.28 -2.19
N ILE A 49 -6.30 1.62 -2.65
CA ILE A 49 -6.49 2.47 -3.82
C ILE A 49 -6.32 3.93 -3.43
N ARG A 50 -5.44 4.62 -4.14
CA ARG A 50 -5.23 6.05 -4.00
C ARG A 50 -6.40 6.80 -4.64
N VAL A 51 -7.31 7.26 -3.81
CA VAL A 51 -8.34 8.21 -4.25
C VAL A 51 -7.78 9.62 -4.27
N GLY A 52 -7.98 10.33 -5.39
CA GLY A 52 -7.66 11.75 -5.50
C GLY A 52 -8.58 12.59 -4.60
N ARG A 53 -8.07 13.74 -4.15
CA ARG A 53 -8.96 14.87 -3.83
C ARG A 53 -9.45 15.52 -5.10
#